data_AF-A0A6P9AY84-F1
#
_entry.id   AF-A0A6P9AY84-F1
#
_cell.length_a   1.000
_cell.length_b   1.000
_cell.length_c   1.000
_cell.angle_alpha   90.00
_cell.angle_beta   90.00
_cell.angle_gamma   90.00
#
_symmetry.space_group_name_H-M   'P 1'
#
loop_
_entity.id
_entity.type
_entity.pdbx_description
1 polymer ?
#
loop_
_entity_poly.entity_id
_entity_poly.type
_entity_poly.pdbx_seq_one_letter_code
_entity_poly.pdbx_strand_id
1 'polypeptide(L)'
;MLSDEERGLFRERIRYLDRKIQPGLKKLHWSLKGASTVFISECRLHASKVQNIVNEYKAATLAIARRAQQMSEALLVRITGKRVYNDLEFEEDQKEHRDMVQKKLVTFHEGSIAIMRQTYEVFKNDGSE
;
A
#
# COMPACT_ATOMS: atom_id res chain seq x y z
N MET A 1 4.51 -11.55 5.91
CA MET A 1 4.85 -12.13 4.58
C MET A 1 3.70 -11.80 3.62
N LEU A 2 3.93 -11.73 2.31
CA LEU A 2 2.83 -11.55 1.34
C LEU A 2 1.95 -12.80 1.30
N SER A 3 0.64 -12.63 1.15
CA SER A 3 -0.31 -13.72 0.90
C SER A 3 -0.06 -14.37 -0.46
N ASP A 4 -0.68 -15.53 -0.72
CA ASP A 4 -0.51 -16.23 -2.01
C ASP A 4 -1.10 -15.43 -3.19
N GLU A 5 -2.22 -14.75 -2.97
CA GLU A 5 -2.80 -13.83 -3.96
C GLU A 5 -1.91 -12.61 -4.18
N GLU A 6 -1.41 -11.99 -3.11
CA GLU A 6 -0.49 -10.86 -3.20
C GLU A 6 0.82 -11.24 -3.90
N ARG A 7 1.33 -12.47 -3.70
CA ARG A 7 2.50 -12.99 -4.42
C ARG A 7 2.24 -13.07 -5.93
N GLY A 8 1.00 -13.28 -6.36
CA GLY A 8 0.59 -13.23 -7.76
C GLY A 8 0.99 -11.91 -8.44
N LEU A 9 0.75 -10.77 -7.77
CA LEU A 9 1.13 -9.44 -8.27
C LEU A 9 2.64 -9.29 -8.51
N PHE A 10 3.47 -9.99 -7.72
CA PHE A 10 4.94 -9.89 -7.82
C PHE A 10 5.55 -10.98 -8.69
N ARG A 11 4.76 -11.88 -9.28
CA ARG A 11 5.24 -13.09 -9.94
C ARG A 11 6.25 -12.80 -11.05
N GLU A 12 5.99 -11.82 -11.90
CA GLU A 12 6.90 -11.48 -13.01
C GLU A 12 8.20 -10.85 -12.51
N ARG A 13 8.12 -10.04 -11.45
CA ARG A 13 9.31 -9.45 -10.80
C ARG A 13 10.15 -10.50 -10.09
N ILE A 14 9.53 -11.50 -9.48
CA ILE A 14 10.21 -12.65 -8.88
C ILE A 14 10.90 -13.48 -9.98
N ARG A 15 10.20 -13.79 -11.08
CA ARG A 15 10.80 -14.47 -12.24
C ARG A 15 11.99 -13.69 -12.82
N TYR A 16 11.91 -12.36 -12.87
CA TYR A 16 13.03 -11.53 -13.29
C TYR A 16 14.24 -11.70 -12.37
N LEU A 17 14.04 -11.70 -11.04
CA LEU A 17 15.11 -11.96 -10.09
C LEU A 17 15.71 -13.36 -10.28
N ASP A 18 14.88 -14.38 -10.47
CA ASP A 18 15.35 -15.75 -10.71
C ASP A 18 16.25 -15.78 -11.95
N ARG A 19 15.83 -15.15 -13.06
CA ARG A 19 16.65 -15.04 -14.28
C ARG A 19 18.00 -14.34 -14.04
N LYS A 20 18.05 -13.35 -13.15
CA LYS A 20 19.30 -12.64 -12.79
C LYS A 20 20.21 -13.48 -11.88
N ILE A 21 19.65 -14.35 -11.04
CA ILE A 21 20.40 -15.21 -10.12
C ILE A 21 20.91 -16.48 -10.83
N GLN A 22 20.15 -17.04 -11.78
CA GLN A 22 20.47 -18.28 -12.50
C GLN A 22 21.92 -18.40 -13.02
N PRO A 23 22.56 -17.35 -13.60
CA PRO A 23 23.95 -17.41 -14.03
C PRO A 23 24.94 -17.75 -12.92
N GLY A 24 24.68 -17.29 -11.68
CA GLY A 24 25.49 -17.62 -10.51
C GLY A 24 25.46 -19.11 -10.16
N LEU A 25 24.36 -19.78 -10.46
CA LEU A 25 24.17 -21.21 -10.16
C LEU A 25 24.75 -22.13 -11.25
N LYS A 26 24.82 -21.65 -12.51
CA LYS A 26 25.14 -22.50 -13.66
C LYS A 26 26.41 -22.15 -14.43
N LYS A 27 26.83 -20.88 -14.43
CA LYS A 27 27.85 -20.36 -15.35
C LYS A 27 29.00 -19.61 -14.68
N LEU A 28 28.83 -19.17 -13.42
CA LEU A 28 29.82 -18.35 -12.75
C LEU A 28 30.95 -19.21 -12.16
N HIS A 29 32.19 -18.91 -12.53
CA HIS A 29 33.37 -19.53 -11.95
C HIS A 29 33.77 -18.77 -10.67
N TRP A 30 33.28 -19.24 -9.52
CA TRP A 30 33.40 -18.56 -8.21
C TRP A 30 34.84 -18.29 -7.75
N SER A 31 35.83 -19.02 -8.26
CA SER A 31 37.23 -18.82 -7.92
C SER A 31 37.88 -17.60 -8.57
N LEU A 32 37.24 -16.97 -9.58
CA LEU A 32 37.76 -15.78 -10.22
C LEU A 32 37.51 -14.54 -9.32
N LYS A 33 38.58 -14.02 -8.70
CA LYS A 33 38.54 -12.82 -7.84
C LYS A 33 37.93 -11.64 -8.60
N GLY A 34 36.96 -10.95 -7.99
CA GLY A 34 36.31 -9.74 -8.54
C GLY A 34 35.02 -10.02 -9.30
N ALA A 35 34.96 -11.05 -10.14
CA ALA A 35 33.75 -11.38 -10.90
C ALA A 35 32.59 -11.81 -9.99
N SER A 36 32.89 -12.61 -8.95
CA SER A 36 31.91 -13.04 -7.95
C SER A 36 31.35 -11.88 -7.11
N THR A 37 32.21 -10.94 -6.69
CA THR A 37 31.79 -9.78 -5.90
C THR A 37 30.90 -8.82 -6.70
N VAL A 38 31.20 -8.61 -7.98
CA VAL A 38 30.37 -7.78 -8.86
C VAL A 38 29.00 -8.44 -9.07
N PHE A 39 28.97 -9.73 -9.41
CA PHE A 39 27.72 -10.46 -9.60
C PHE A 39 26.81 -10.46 -8.36
N ILE A 40 27.38 -10.71 -7.17
CA ILE A 40 26.63 -10.64 -5.90
C ILE A 40 26.06 -9.24 -5.69
N SER A 41 26.85 -8.20 -5.94
CA SER A 41 26.42 -6.81 -5.79
C SER A 41 25.23 -6.49 -6.71
N GLU A 42 25.29 -6.92 -7.97
CA GLU A 42 24.19 -6.74 -8.93
C GLU A 42 22.91 -7.49 -8.51
N CYS A 43 23.04 -8.74 -8.06
CA CYS A 43 21.90 -9.52 -7.57
C CYS A 43 21.25 -8.82 -6.36
N ARG A 44 22.06 -8.33 -5.41
CA ARG A 44 21.57 -7.58 -4.25
C ARG A 44 20.87 -6.28 -4.65
N LEU A 45 21.41 -5.57 -5.65
CA LEU A 45 20.79 -4.35 -6.17
C LEU A 45 19.42 -4.64 -6.77
N HIS A 46 19.30 -5.68 -7.61
CA HIS A 46 18.01 -6.08 -8.18
C HIS A 46 17.01 -6.52 -7.10
N ALA A 47 17.46 -7.33 -6.13
CA ALA A 47 16.60 -7.78 -5.03
C ALA A 47 16.12 -6.61 -4.16
N SER A 48 16.99 -5.64 -3.88
CA SER A 48 16.65 -4.43 -3.13
C SER A 48 15.56 -3.61 -3.83
N LYS A 49 15.64 -3.45 -5.16
CA LYS A 49 14.60 -2.77 -5.93
C LYS A 49 13.24 -3.45 -5.79
N VAL A 50 13.17 -4.78 -5.91
CA VAL A 50 11.91 -5.52 -5.74
C VAL A 50 11.40 -5.42 -4.30
N GLN A 51 12.29 -5.51 -3.31
CA GLN A 51 11.94 -5.38 -1.90
C GLN A 51 11.33 -4.01 -1.58
N ASN A 52 11.84 -2.93 -2.17
CA ASN A 52 11.28 -1.59 -2.00
C ASN A 52 9.84 -1.52 -2.50
N ILE A 53 9.54 -2.11 -3.65
CA ILE A 53 8.18 -2.14 -4.20
C ILE A 53 7.25 -2.96 -3.30
N VAL A 54 7.72 -4.08 -2.74
CA VAL A 54 6.96 -4.86 -1.75
C VAL A 54 6.66 -4.03 -0.50
N ASN A 55 7.63 -3.23 -0.03
CA ASN A 55 7.45 -2.39 1.14
C ASN A 55 6.43 -1.26 0.88
N GLU A 56 6.53 -0.61 -0.28
CA GLU A 56 5.58 0.43 -0.72
C GLU A 56 4.16 -0.12 -0.85
N TYR A 57 4.01 -1.30 -1.46
CA TYR A 57 2.71 -1.99 -1.56
C TYR A 57 2.10 -2.25 -0.17
N LYS A 58 2.88 -2.82 0.77
CA LYS A 58 2.39 -3.08 2.13
C LYS A 58 2.01 -1.80 2.87
N ALA A 59 2.81 -0.74 2.70
CA ALA A 59 2.51 0.55 3.29
C ALA A 59 1.21 1.14 2.72
N ALA A 60 0.98 1.01 1.42
CA ALA A 60 -0.26 1.40 0.74
C ALA A 60 -1.48 0.62 1.28
N THR A 61 -1.39 -0.71 1.36
CA THR A 61 -2.46 -1.56 1.91
C THR A 61 -2.78 -1.19 3.36
N LEU A 62 -1.76 -0.98 4.20
CA LEU A 62 -1.96 -0.56 5.59
C LEU A 62 -2.60 0.84 5.69
N ALA A 63 -2.20 1.77 4.83
CA ALA A 63 -2.78 3.11 4.79
C ALA A 63 -4.27 3.08 4.42
N ILE A 64 -4.66 2.24 3.45
CA ILE A 64 -6.08 2.04 3.09
C ILE A 64 -6.84 1.40 4.25
N ALA A 65 -6.30 0.36 4.87
CA ALA A 65 -6.94 -0.31 6.02
C ALA A 65 -7.19 0.66 7.18
N ARG A 66 -6.21 1.51 7.51
CA ARG A 66 -6.36 2.55 8.54
C ARG A 66 -7.46 3.56 8.20
N ARG A 67 -7.57 3.99 6.94
CA ARG A 67 -8.64 4.89 6.51
C ARG A 67 -10.00 4.23 6.59
N ALA A 68 -10.12 2.97 6.17
CA ALA A 68 -11.36 2.20 6.30
C ALA A 68 -11.79 2.07 7.77
N GLN A 69 -10.84 1.81 8.67
CA GLN A 69 -11.11 1.81 10.11
C GLN A 69 -11.61 3.19 10.59
N GLN A 70 -10.92 4.28 10.24
CA GLN A 70 -11.32 5.63 10.60
C GLN A 70 -12.70 6.03 10.06
N MET A 71 -13.07 5.52 8.87
CA MET A 71 -14.42 5.69 8.31
C MET A 71 -15.46 4.92 9.12
N SER A 72 -15.16 3.68 9.53
CA SER A 72 -16.07 2.84 10.32
C SER A 72 -16.33 3.39 11.73
N GLU A 73 -15.36 4.10 12.29
CA GLU A 73 -15.43 4.71 13.62
C GLU A 73 -16.03 6.14 13.60
N ALA A 74 -16.35 6.68 12.42
CA ALA A 74 -16.88 8.04 12.29
C ALA A 74 -18.36 8.11 12.67
N LEU A 75 -18.66 8.64 13.86
CA LEU A 75 -20.02 8.82 14.36
C LEU A 75 -20.76 9.92 13.60
N LEU A 76 -21.97 9.62 13.11
CA LEU A 76 -22.85 10.58 12.43
C LEU A 76 -23.69 11.44 13.39
N VAL A 77 -23.69 11.09 14.67
CA VAL A 77 -24.40 11.80 15.73
C VAL A 77 -23.40 12.17 16.81
N ARG A 78 -23.50 13.39 17.33
CA ARG A 78 -22.65 13.90 18.40
C ARG A 78 -23.49 14.23 19.62
N ILE A 79 -23.38 13.42 20.67
CA ILE A 79 -24.06 13.71 21.95
C ILE A 79 -23.04 14.33 22.90
N THR A 80 -23.25 15.61 23.24
CA THR A 80 -22.41 16.31 24.20
C THR A 80 -22.98 16.08 25.60
N GLY A 81 -22.23 15.37 26.45
CA GLY A 81 -22.65 15.14 27.83
C GLY A 81 -22.84 16.46 28.59
N LYS A 82 -23.93 16.55 29.37
CA LYS A 82 -24.26 17.69 30.24
C LYS A 82 -24.58 19.00 29.49
N ARG A 83 -24.78 18.99 28.17
CA ARG A 83 -25.31 20.14 27.42
C ARG A 83 -26.83 20.07 27.38
N VAL A 84 -27.49 21.15 27.82
CA VAL A 84 -28.92 21.37 27.59
C VAL A 84 -29.03 22.18 26.30
N TYR A 85 -29.74 21.64 25.32
CA TYR A 85 -29.99 22.31 24.06
C TYR A 85 -31.27 23.14 24.16
N ASN A 86 -31.23 24.36 23.64
CA ASN A 86 -32.44 25.14 23.40
C ASN A 86 -33.16 24.63 22.14
N ASP A 87 -34.35 25.18 21.87
CA ASP A 87 -35.14 24.77 20.72
C ASP A 87 -34.35 24.95 19.41
N LEU A 88 -34.39 23.93 18.53
CA LEU A 88 -33.64 23.82 17.27
C LEU A 88 -32.10 23.77 17.36
N GLU A 89 -31.48 24.19 18.46
CA GLU A 89 -30.02 24.25 18.63
C GLU A 89 -29.35 22.88 18.42
N PHE A 90 -29.99 21.80 18.88
CA PHE A 90 -29.49 20.44 18.66
C PHE A 90 -29.48 20.05 17.19
N GLU A 91 -30.52 20.43 16.45
CA GLU A 91 -30.65 20.08 15.04
C GLU A 91 -29.58 20.76 14.19
N GLU A 92 -29.33 22.05 14.45
CA GLU A 92 -28.27 22.82 13.83
C GLU A 92 -26.89 22.21 14.13
N ASP A 93 -26.61 21.95 15.41
CA ASP A 93 -25.38 21.28 15.87
C ASP A 93 -25.16 19.92 15.17
N GLN A 94 -26.21 19.11 15.04
CA GLN A 94 -26.12 17.81 14.38
C GLN A 94 -25.93 17.94 12.86
N LYS A 95 -26.56 18.94 12.24
CA LYS A 95 -26.40 19.21 10.81
C LYS A 95 -24.95 19.58 10.50
N GLU A 96 -24.38 20.53 11.24
CA GLU A 96 -22.97 20.92 11.09
C GLU A 96 -22.02 19.74 11.32
N HIS A 97 -22.29 18.93 12.36
CA HIS A 97 -21.52 17.72 12.64
C HIS A 97 -21.59 16.72 11.47
N ARG A 98 -22.78 16.43 10.94
CA ARG A 98 -22.94 15.54 9.79
C ARG A 98 -22.24 16.06 8.55
N ASP A 99 -22.35 17.36 8.25
CA ASP A 99 -21.68 17.97 7.10
C ASP A 99 -20.15 17.84 7.21
N MET A 100 -19.61 18.04 8.41
CA MET A 100 -18.19 17.83 8.70
C MET A 100 -17.77 16.36 8.52
N VAL A 101 -18.53 15.43 9.10
CA VAL A 101 -18.23 14.00 9.01
C VAL A 101 -18.33 13.51 7.57
N GLN A 102 -19.34 13.94 6.81
CA GLN A 102 -19.49 13.61 5.40
C GLN A 102 -18.27 14.06 4.59
N LYS A 103 -17.82 15.31 4.76
CA LYS A 103 -16.61 15.81 4.10
C LYS A 103 -15.39 14.94 4.43
N LYS A 104 -15.22 14.57 5.70
CA LYS A 104 -14.13 13.70 6.16
C LYS A 104 -14.19 12.31 5.52
N LEU A 105 -15.37 11.70 5.44
CA LEU A 105 -15.58 10.39 4.81
C LEU A 105 -15.23 10.43 3.32
N VAL A 106 -15.66 11.47 2.61
CA VAL A 106 -15.32 11.68 1.19
C VAL A 106 -13.81 11.80 1.01
N THR A 107 -13.14 12.61 1.83
CA THR A 107 -11.68 12.77 1.77
C THR A 107 -10.94 11.45 2.00
N PHE A 108 -11.37 10.62 2.96
CA PHE A 108 -10.75 9.32 3.19
C PHE A 108 -10.97 8.35 2.02
N HIS A 109 -12.16 8.35 1.44
CA HIS A 109 -12.50 7.52 0.30
C HIS A 109 -11.68 7.90 -0.94
N GLU A 110 -11.67 9.19 -1.30
CA GLU A 110 -10.89 9.70 -2.44
C GLU A 110 -9.40 9.46 -2.27
N GLY A 111 -8.88 9.68 -1.07
CA GLY A 111 -7.50 9.36 -0.75
C GLY A 111 -7.19 7.87 -0.95
N SER A 112 -8.09 6.98 -0.55
CA SER A 112 -7.90 5.53 -0.70
C SER A 112 -7.89 5.12 -2.16
N ILE A 113 -8.79 5.67 -2.98
CA ILE A 113 -8.79 5.50 -4.44
C ILE A 113 -7.48 6.00 -5.04
N ALA A 114 -6.97 7.15 -4.60
CA ALA A 114 -5.70 7.69 -5.11
C ALA A 114 -4.52 6.73 -4.83
N ILE A 115 -4.45 6.16 -3.63
CA ILE A 115 -3.45 5.13 -3.30
C ILE A 115 -3.61 3.91 -4.20
N MET A 116 -4.84 3.38 -4.36
CA MET A 116 -5.08 2.21 -5.20
C MET A 116 -4.65 2.45 -6.66
N ARG A 117 -4.94 3.64 -7.21
CA ARG A 117 -4.49 4.05 -8.55
C ARG A 117 -2.97 4.10 -8.64
N GLN A 118 -2.30 4.70 -7.67
CA GLN A 118 -0.84 4.77 -7.64
C GLN A 118 -0.20 3.38 -7.55
N THR A 119 -0.77 2.49 -6.73
CA THR A 119 -0.31 1.09 -6.66
C THR A 119 -0.53 0.38 -8.00
N TYR A 120 -1.68 0.55 -8.65
CA TYR A 120 -1.95 -0.03 -9.97
C TYR A 120 -0.92 0.42 -11.02
N GLU A 121 -0.54 1.70 -11.04
CA GLU A 121 0.44 2.23 -11.99
C GLU A 121 1.81 1.53 -11.92
N VAL A 122 2.19 0.98 -10.76
CA VAL A 122 3.43 0.22 -10.59
C VAL A 122 3.35 -1.13 -11.30
N PHE A 123 2.19 -1.78 -11.29
CA PHE A 123 1.99 -3.14 -11.81
C PHE A 123 1.36 -3.16 -13.22
N LYS A 124 0.84 -2.04 -13.74
CA LYS A 124 0.08 -2.02 -15.01
C LYS A 124 0.84 -2.55 -16.24
N ASN A 125 2.17 -2.49 -16.21
CA ASN A 125 3.03 -2.95 -17.29
C ASN A 125 3.64 -4.33 -16.99
N ASP A 126 3.42 -4.86 -15.78
CA ASP A 126 3.78 -6.23 -15.49
C ASP A 126 2.82 -7.10 -16.33
N GLY A 127 3.37 -8.06 -17.07
CA GLY A 127 2.64 -8.79 -18.11
C GLY A 127 1.32 -9.35 -17.58
N SER A 128 0.27 -9.23 -18.39
CA SER A 128 -0.94 -10.03 -18.19
C SER A 128 -0.53 -11.49 -18.24
N GLU A 129 -1.04 -12.31 -17.34
CA GLU A 129 -1.15 -13.72 -17.71
C GLU A 129 -1.89 -13.88 -19.03
#